data_AF-A0A2V2YAV1-F1
#
_entry.id   AF-A0A2V2YAV1-F1
#
_cell.length_a   1.000
_cell.length_b   1.000
_cell.length_c   1.000
_cell.angle_alpha   90.00
_cell.angle_beta   90.00
_cell.angle_gamma   90.00
#
_symmetry.space_group_name_H-M   'P 1'
#
loop_
_entity.id
_entity.type
_entity.pdbx_description
1 polymer ?
#
loop_
_entity_poly.entity_id
_entity_poly.type
_entity_poly.pdbx_seq_one_letter_code
_entity_poly.pdbx_strand_id
1 'polypeptide(L)'
;MHLQPLSIYYIKLKLKSPTDEALSEGLKPYADDVYEAMENFNVKFNGIKKITVLKVNGIGLDLFLFYYNIHPIKVTAKELTVFSRYLYYEKNWSRFSRESSKLFVPAGEIIDDFPLAEAYHEIFVTQDDTDRKRDASSSLRKKYPSLYPEDILEYYYSSENIYAQDDDSLEVKNMDYESMPFELTEAQSLATLNFLLQTKDLGSIELANAKREAIQNINSILRPWASGTM
;
A
#
# COMPACT_ATOMS: atom_id res chain seq x y z
N MET A 1 15.71 6.11 -7.18
CA MET A 1 15.32 6.81 -5.94
C MET A 1 13.82 6.69 -5.82
N HIS A 2 13.36 5.72 -5.04
CA HIS A 2 11.93 5.48 -4.83
C HIS A 2 11.40 6.51 -3.83
N LEU A 3 10.42 7.31 -4.25
CA LEU A 3 9.75 8.26 -3.37
C LEU A 3 8.69 7.49 -2.59
N GLN A 4 8.79 7.51 -1.26
CA GLN A 4 7.71 7.02 -0.42
C GLN A 4 6.55 8.03 -0.47
N PRO A 5 5.29 7.56 -0.49
CA PRO A 5 4.15 8.46 -0.44
C PRO A 5 4.09 9.15 0.94
N LEU A 6 3.82 10.45 0.93
CA LEU A 6 3.59 11.25 2.13
C LEU A 6 2.19 11.05 2.71
N SER A 7 1.22 10.77 1.84
CA SER A 7 -0.18 10.55 2.23
C SER A 7 -0.83 9.54 1.30
N ILE A 8 -1.71 8.71 1.87
CA ILE A 8 -2.43 7.66 1.15
C ILE A 8 -3.90 7.79 1.49
N TYR A 9 -4.75 7.79 0.48
CA TYR A 9 -6.19 7.91 0.64
C TYR A 9 -6.86 6.69 0.03
N TYR A 10 -7.74 6.05 0.78
CA TYR A 10 -8.60 5.00 0.26
C TYR A 10 -9.95 5.58 -0.15
N ILE A 11 -10.34 5.33 -1.40
CA ILE A 11 -11.51 5.94 -2.01
C ILE A 11 -12.39 4.87 -2.64
N LYS A 12 -13.62 4.75 -2.12
CA LYS A 12 -14.71 4.01 -2.77
C LYS A 12 -15.48 4.94 -3.68
N LEU A 13 -15.62 4.57 -4.95
CA LEU A 13 -16.37 5.33 -5.94
C LEU A 13 -17.56 4.52 -6.44
N LYS A 14 -18.65 5.23 -6.76
CA LYS A 14 -19.78 4.68 -7.51
C LYS A 14 -20.13 5.60 -8.67
N LEU A 15 -20.67 5.02 -9.74
CA LEU A 15 -21.20 5.80 -10.84
C LEU A 15 -22.27 6.78 -10.34
N LYS A 16 -22.16 8.01 -10.82
CA LYS A 16 -23.20 9.02 -10.64
C LYS A 16 -24.33 8.70 -11.62
N SER A 17 -25.56 8.55 -11.12
CA SER A 17 -26.75 8.33 -11.96
C SER A 17 -26.56 7.22 -13.01
N PRO A 18 -26.32 5.97 -12.58
CA PRO A 18 -26.05 4.86 -13.50
C PRO A 18 -27.22 4.63 -14.46
N THR A 19 -26.91 4.20 -15.68
CA THR A 19 -27.92 3.72 -16.64
C THR A 19 -28.36 2.30 -16.31
N ASP A 20 -29.44 1.85 -16.94
CA ASP A 20 -29.95 0.49 -16.73
C ASP A 20 -28.94 -0.56 -17.22
N GLU A 21 -28.21 -0.27 -18.31
CA GLU A 21 -27.06 -1.06 -18.79
C GLU A 21 -26.01 -1.25 -17.70
N ALA A 22 -25.59 -0.16 -17.04
CA ALA A 22 -24.61 -0.24 -15.96
C ALA A 22 -25.13 -1.02 -14.75
N LEU A 23 -26.42 -0.90 -14.42
CA LEU A 23 -27.03 -1.63 -13.30
C LEU A 23 -27.16 -3.12 -13.58
N SER A 24 -27.44 -3.52 -14.82
CA SER A 24 -27.61 -4.94 -15.19
C SER A 24 -26.28 -5.65 -15.43
N GLU A 25 -25.34 -5.02 -16.13
CA GLU A 25 -24.09 -5.66 -16.55
C GLU A 25 -22.95 -5.40 -15.56
N GLY A 26 -23.01 -4.29 -14.83
CA GLY A 26 -21.90 -3.81 -14.03
C GLY A 26 -20.71 -3.34 -14.86
N LEU A 27 -19.63 -3.00 -14.18
CA LEU A 27 -18.41 -2.43 -14.77
C LEU A 27 -17.27 -3.44 -14.89
N LYS A 28 -17.41 -4.61 -14.28
CA LYS A 28 -16.36 -5.64 -14.27
C LYS A 28 -15.94 -6.08 -15.69
N PRO A 29 -16.85 -6.22 -16.68
CA PRO A 29 -16.45 -6.52 -18.06
C PRO A 29 -15.57 -5.44 -18.71
N TYR A 30 -15.58 -4.22 -18.16
CA TYR A 30 -14.86 -3.05 -18.65
C TYR A 30 -13.66 -2.67 -17.77
N ALA A 31 -13.15 -3.61 -16.96
CA ALA A 31 -12.02 -3.34 -16.07
C ALA A 31 -10.76 -2.88 -16.81
N ASP A 32 -10.53 -3.35 -18.04
CA ASP A 32 -9.38 -2.91 -18.86
C ASP A 32 -9.40 -1.40 -19.14
N ASP A 33 -10.58 -0.81 -19.38
CA ASP A 33 -10.73 0.63 -19.57
C ASP A 33 -10.32 1.39 -18.30
N VAL A 34 -10.68 0.85 -17.13
CA VAL A 34 -10.35 1.40 -15.81
C VAL A 34 -8.84 1.40 -15.59
N TYR A 35 -8.17 0.29 -15.92
CA TYR A 35 -6.73 0.17 -15.77
C TYR A 35 -5.97 1.08 -16.74
N GLU A 36 -6.46 1.25 -17.97
CA GLU A 36 -5.86 2.18 -18.92
C GLU A 36 -6.05 3.64 -18.49
N ALA A 37 -7.21 4.01 -17.95
CA ALA A 37 -7.45 5.33 -17.39
C ALA A 37 -6.54 5.61 -16.18
N MET A 38 -6.27 4.59 -15.37
CA MET A 38 -5.34 4.64 -14.25
C MET A 38 -3.91 4.94 -14.72
N GLU A 39 -3.42 4.22 -15.74
CA GLU A 39 -2.10 4.51 -16.31
C GLU A 39 -2.03 5.92 -16.90
N ASN A 40 -3.06 6.35 -17.65
CA ASN A 40 -3.11 7.70 -18.20
C ASN A 40 -3.03 8.77 -17.11
N PHE A 41 -3.75 8.57 -16.01
CA PHE A 41 -3.69 9.44 -14.84
C PHE A 41 -2.28 9.48 -14.24
N ASN A 42 -1.68 8.31 -14.02
CA ASN A 42 -0.38 8.18 -13.36
C ASN A 42 0.75 8.77 -14.19
N VAL A 43 0.73 8.59 -15.52
CA VAL A 43 1.67 9.25 -16.43
C VAL A 43 1.54 10.76 -16.34
N LYS A 44 0.31 11.29 -16.31
CA LYS A 44 0.06 12.74 -16.26
C LYS A 44 0.51 13.38 -14.95
N PHE A 45 0.35 12.68 -13.83
CA PHE A 45 0.67 13.18 -12.49
C PHE A 45 1.97 12.58 -11.92
N ASN A 46 2.84 12.07 -12.79
CA ASN A 46 4.08 11.43 -12.39
C ASN A 46 4.89 12.28 -11.40
N GLY A 47 5.32 11.65 -10.31
CA GLY A 47 6.05 12.30 -9.21
C GLY A 47 5.21 13.19 -8.30
N ILE A 48 3.92 13.41 -8.55
CA ILE A 48 3.04 14.22 -7.69
C ILE A 48 2.06 13.31 -6.96
N LYS A 49 1.27 12.55 -7.72
CA LYS A 49 0.27 11.63 -7.20
C LYS A 49 0.05 10.46 -8.14
N LYS A 50 -0.40 9.34 -7.57
CA LYS A 50 -0.65 8.09 -8.28
C LYS A 50 -1.93 7.46 -7.78
N ILE A 51 -2.67 6.80 -8.65
CA ILE A 51 -3.76 5.91 -8.25
C ILE A 51 -3.42 4.46 -8.54
N THR A 52 -3.87 3.58 -7.65
CA THR A 52 -3.87 2.13 -7.86
C THR A 52 -5.29 1.63 -7.65
N VAL A 53 -5.87 1.04 -8.69
CA VAL A 53 -7.21 0.47 -8.64
C VAL A 53 -7.12 -0.90 -7.96
N LEU A 54 -7.89 -1.08 -6.90
CA LEU A 54 -7.96 -2.32 -6.15
C LEU A 54 -8.98 -3.26 -6.77
N LYS A 55 -10.18 -2.73 -7.03
CA LYS A 55 -11.32 -3.55 -7.43
C LYS A 55 -12.28 -2.76 -8.29
N VAL A 56 -12.86 -3.45 -9.27
CA VAL A 56 -14.03 -2.99 -10.03
C VAL A 56 -15.22 -3.86 -9.61
N ASN A 57 -16.25 -3.26 -9.02
CA ASN A 57 -17.35 -3.97 -8.36
C ASN A 57 -18.73 -3.38 -8.74
N GLY A 58 -19.61 -4.19 -9.35
CA GLY A 58 -20.95 -3.70 -9.72
C GLY A 58 -20.87 -2.40 -10.54
N ILE A 59 -21.42 -1.30 -10.01
CA ILE A 59 -21.36 0.05 -10.62
C ILE A 59 -20.28 0.97 -10.01
N GLY A 60 -19.32 0.40 -9.31
CA GLY A 60 -18.30 1.13 -8.55
C GLY A 60 -16.90 0.58 -8.75
N LEU A 61 -15.97 1.25 -8.07
CA LEU A 61 -14.58 0.83 -7.97
C LEU A 61 -13.96 1.34 -6.68
N ASP A 62 -13.01 0.58 -6.18
CA ASP A 62 -12.22 0.90 -4.99
C ASP A 62 -10.77 1.17 -5.44
N LEU A 63 -10.16 2.24 -4.94
CA LEU A 63 -8.79 2.60 -5.28
C LEU A 63 -8.06 3.27 -4.12
N PHE A 64 -6.73 3.20 -4.19
CA PHE A 64 -5.84 4.07 -3.43
C PHE A 64 -5.41 5.27 -4.27
N LEU A 65 -5.28 6.43 -3.62
CA LEU A 65 -4.67 7.64 -4.15
C LEU A 65 -3.47 8.00 -3.27
N PHE A 66 -2.28 7.91 -3.85
CA PHE A 66 -1.00 8.23 -3.23
C PHE A 66 -0.56 9.65 -3.59
N TYR A 67 -0.02 10.39 -2.63
CA TYR A 67 0.69 11.66 -2.87
C TYR A 67 2.14 11.55 -2.41
N TYR A 68 3.10 12.05 -3.20
CA TYR A 68 4.53 11.86 -2.93
C TYR A 68 5.24 13.13 -2.44
N ASN A 69 4.78 14.31 -2.87
CA ASN A 69 5.49 15.57 -2.62
C ASN A 69 4.62 16.63 -1.93
N ILE A 70 3.34 16.33 -1.69
CA ILE A 70 2.37 17.26 -1.12
C ILE A 70 1.44 16.49 -0.20
N HIS A 71 1.16 17.03 0.99
CA HIS A 71 0.06 16.57 1.84
C HIS A 71 -1.16 17.47 1.62
N PRO A 72 -2.16 17.07 0.81
CA PRO A 72 -3.34 17.90 0.65
C PRO A 72 -4.11 17.98 1.98
N ILE A 73 -4.64 19.16 2.30
CA ILE A 73 -5.47 19.38 3.51
C ILE A 73 -6.81 18.62 3.39
N LYS A 74 -7.30 18.44 2.16
CA LYS A 74 -8.54 17.75 1.88
C LYS A 74 -8.51 17.11 0.50
N VAL A 75 -8.76 15.81 0.45
CA VAL A 75 -8.97 15.08 -0.80
C VAL A 75 -10.46 14.98 -1.11
N THR A 76 -10.82 15.14 -2.39
CA THR A 76 -12.20 14.96 -2.87
C THR A 76 -12.18 14.23 -4.20
N ALA A 77 -13.33 13.74 -4.65
CA ALA A 77 -13.45 13.12 -5.97
C ALA A 77 -13.01 14.03 -7.15
N LYS A 78 -12.90 15.36 -6.94
CA LYS A 78 -12.32 16.26 -7.95
C LYS A 78 -10.88 15.89 -8.31
N GLU A 79 -10.14 15.29 -7.38
CA GLU A 79 -8.76 14.82 -7.63
C GLU A 79 -8.70 13.78 -8.75
N LEU A 80 -9.82 13.09 -9.01
CA LEU A 80 -9.98 12.04 -10.01
C LEU A 80 -10.71 12.53 -11.28
N THR A 81 -10.78 13.86 -11.49
CA THR A 81 -11.45 14.43 -12.67
C THR A 81 -10.80 13.99 -13.97
N VAL A 82 -9.46 13.93 -14.03
CA VAL A 82 -8.75 13.48 -15.25
C VAL A 82 -9.08 12.02 -15.55
N PHE A 83 -9.01 11.16 -14.54
CA PHE A 83 -9.35 9.74 -14.64
C PHE A 83 -10.80 9.56 -15.14
N SER A 84 -11.75 10.29 -14.54
CA SER A 84 -13.17 10.24 -14.93
C SER A 84 -13.41 10.75 -16.36
N ARG A 85 -12.71 11.82 -16.77
CA ARG A 85 -12.82 12.36 -18.14
C ARG A 85 -12.27 11.41 -19.18
N TYR A 86 -11.15 10.75 -18.88
CA TYR A 86 -10.57 9.76 -19.79
C TYR A 86 -11.58 8.64 -20.06
N LEU A 87 -12.17 8.06 -19.00
CA LEU A 87 -13.21 7.04 -19.16
C LEU A 87 -14.41 7.54 -19.96
N TYR A 88 -14.87 8.76 -19.66
CA TYR A 88 -16.04 9.33 -20.31
C TYR A 88 -15.81 9.54 -21.82
N TYR A 89 -14.72 10.22 -22.21
CA TYR A 89 -14.49 10.65 -23.59
C TYR A 89 -13.73 9.61 -24.42
N GLU A 90 -12.67 9.02 -23.88
CA GLU A 90 -11.79 8.11 -24.63
C GLU A 90 -12.33 6.67 -24.65
N LYS A 91 -13.01 6.26 -23.57
CA LYS A 91 -13.58 4.90 -23.44
C LYS A 91 -15.09 4.85 -23.65
N ASN A 92 -15.71 5.98 -24.00
CA ASN A 92 -17.15 6.10 -24.22
C ASN A 92 -17.99 5.62 -23.03
N TRP A 93 -17.57 5.89 -21.79
CA TRP A 93 -18.35 5.55 -20.60
C TRP A 93 -19.59 6.44 -20.41
N SER A 94 -19.86 7.35 -21.35
CA SER A 94 -21.11 8.11 -21.42
C SER A 94 -22.36 7.22 -21.49
N ARG A 95 -22.24 5.96 -21.94
CA ARG A 95 -23.34 4.98 -21.93
C ARG A 95 -23.69 4.43 -20.55
N PHE A 96 -22.78 4.49 -19.59
CA PHE A 96 -22.98 3.91 -18.25
C PHE A 96 -23.54 4.90 -17.23
N SER A 97 -23.53 6.19 -17.54
CA SER A 97 -24.00 7.25 -16.65
C SER A 97 -24.80 8.28 -17.42
N ARG A 98 -25.91 8.74 -16.84
CA ARG A 98 -26.70 9.84 -17.41
C ARG A 98 -26.05 11.22 -17.23
N GLU A 99 -24.88 11.27 -16.59
CA GLU A 99 -24.17 12.49 -16.21
C GLU A 99 -22.97 12.74 -17.10
N SER A 100 -22.93 13.92 -17.72
CA SER A 100 -21.89 14.28 -18.71
C SER A 100 -20.62 14.89 -18.12
N SER A 101 -20.65 15.34 -16.86
CA SER A 101 -19.58 16.14 -16.26
C SER A 101 -18.84 15.48 -15.10
N LYS A 102 -19.46 14.51 -14.43
CA LYS A 102 -18.91 13.80 -13.26
C LYS A 102 -19.38 12.35 -13.27
N LEU A 103 -18.52 11.47 -13.77
CA LEU A 103 -18.83 10.04 -13.91
C LEU A 103 -18.97 9.34 -12.56
N PHE A 104 -18.14 9.70 -11.58
CA PHE A 104 -18.13 9.08 -10.26
C PHE A 104 -18.44 10.07 -9.13
N VAL A 105 -18.98 9.53 -8.04
CA VAL A 105 -19.11 10.17 -6.74
C VAL A 105 -18.59 9.24 -5.64
N PRO A 106 -18.10 9.77 -4.50
CA PRO A 106 -17.73 8.94 -3.37
C PRO A 106 -18.90 8.07 -2.91
N ALA A 107 -18.62 6.80 -2.63
CA ALA A 107 -19.54 5.82 -2.09
C ALA A 107 -19.31 5.64 -0.58
N GLY A 108 -19.14 6.75 0.14
CA GLY A 108 -18.82 6.76 1.57
C GLY A 108 -17.83 7.86 1.92
N GLU A 109 -17.29 7.78 3.13
CA GLU A 109 -16.18 8.59 3.58
C GLU A 109 -14.89 8.19 2.85
N ILE A 110 -14.05 9.19 2.56
CA ILE A 110 -12.70 8.96 2.07
C ILE A 110 -11.84 8.76 3.31
N ILE A 111 -11.17 7.61 3.39
CA ILE A 111 -10.24 7.33 4.50
C ILE A 111 -8.92 8.01 4.17
N ASP A 112 -8.51 8.94 5.01
CA ASP A 112 -7.25 9.65 4.95
C ASP A 112 -6.14 8.93 5.73
N ASP A 113 -4.90 9.28 5.43
CA ASP A 113 -3.67 8.78 6.07
C ASP A 113 -3.65 7.26 6.28
N PHE A 114 -4.09 6.54 5.25
CA PHE A 114 -4.14 5.09 5.25
C PHE A 114 -2.72 4.53 5.45
N PRO A 115 -2.48 3.61 6.41
CA PRO A 115 -1.14 3.13 6.69
C PRO A 115 -0.49 2.48 5.47
N LEU A 116 0.77 2.82 5.19
CA LEU A 116 1.49 2.32 4.01
C LEU A 116 1.53 0.79 3.93
N ALA A 117 1.81 0.15 5.07
CA ALA A 117 1.87 -1.30 5.18
C ALA A 117 0.53 -1.95 4.81
N GLU A 118 -0.56 -1.40 5.34
CA GLU A 118 -1.92 -1.88 5.09
C GLU A 118 -2.32 -1.63 3.63
N ALA A 119 -1.99 -0.46 3.08
CA ALA A 119 -2.30 -0.15 1.68
C ALA A 119 -1.64 -1.16 0.73
N TYR A 120 -0.38 -1.50 1.02
CA TYR A 120 0.39 -2.45 0.25
C TYR A 120 -0.16 -3.87 0.41
N HIS A 121 -0.46 -4.29 1.62
CA HIS A 121 -1.12 -5.58 1.88
C HIS A 121 -2.45 -5.71 1.13
N GLU A 122 -3.31 -4.70 1.19
CA GLU A 122 -4.60 -4.68 0.50
C GLU A 122 -4.47 -4.74 -1.02
N ILE A 123 -3.47 -4.05 -1.59
CA ILE A 123 -3.14 -4.16 -3.02
C ILE A 123 -2.78 -5.61 -3.36
N PHE A 124 -1.90 -6.24 -2.59
CA PHE A 124 -1.49 -7.62 -2.84
C PHE A 124 -2.62 -8.64 -2.70
N VAL A 125 -3.34 -8.61 -1.59
CA VAL A 125 -4.42 -9.56 -1.31
C VAL A 125 -5.53 -9.45 -2.35
N THR A 126 -5.96 -8.21 -2.67
CA THR A 126 -7.06 -8.02 -3.62
C THR A 126 -6.67 -8.46 -5.03
N GLN A 127 -5.42 -8.26 -5.43
CA GLN A 127 -4.92 -8.68 -6.74
C GLN A 127 -4.75 -10.21 -6.82
N ASP A 128 -4.24 -10.87 -5.77
CA ASP A 128 -4.07 -12.34 -5.74
C ASP A 128 -5.44 -13.08 -5.80
N ASP A 129 -6.47 -12.55 -5.13
CA ASP A 129 -7.83 -13.11 -5.20
C ASP A 129 -8.45 -12.98 -6.61
N THR A 130 -8.04 -12.00 -7.40
CA THR A 130 -8.45 -11.90 -8.82
C THR A 130 -7.62 -12.78 -9.75
N ASP A 131 -6.37 -13.10 -9.38
CA ASP A 131 -5.38 -13.78 -10.21
C ASP A 131 -5.28 -15.30 -10.01
N ARG A 132 -5.75 -15.86 -8.88
CA ARG A 132 -5.80 -17.32 -8.63
C ARG A 132 -6.57 -18.16 -9.66
N LYS A 133 -7.20 -17.55 -10.67
CA LYS A 133 -7.90 -18.23 -11.78
C LYS A 133 -7.29 -18.03 -13.18
N ARG A 134 -6.18 -17.30 -13.35
CA ARG A 134 -5.56 -17.12 -14.68
C ARG A 134 -4.04 -17.01 -14.58
N ASP A 135 -3.32 -17.72 -15.45
CA ASP A 135 -1.91 -17.48 -15.84
C ASP A 135 -1.65 -16.05 -16.41
N ALA A 136 -2.50 -15.07 -16.12
CA ALA A 136 -2.51 -13.70 -16.65
C ALA A 136 -1.70 -12.70 -15.82
N SER A 137 -1.18 -13.07 -14.64
CA SER A 137 -0.40 -12.14 -13.80
C SER A 137 0.86 -11.64 -14.52
N SER A 138 1.40 -12.40 -15.49
CA SER A 138 2.52 -11.95 -16.31
C SER A 138 2.13 -10.99 -17.44
N SER A 139 0.89 -11.03 -17.95
CA SER A 139 0.46 -10.22 -19.11
C SER A 139 -0.23 -8.93 -18.69
N LEU A 140 -1.10 -8.97 -17.68
CA LEU A 140 -1.75 -7.78 -17.12
C LEU A 140 -0.72 -6.88 -16.41
N ARG A 141 0.19 -7.45 -15.63
CA ARG A 141 1.27 -6.68 -14.98
C ARG A 141 2.21 -6.01 -15.99
N LYS A 142 2.51 -6.68 -17.11
CA LYS A 142 3.27 -6.07 -18.21
C LYS A 142 2.50 -4.95 -18.91
N LYS A 143 1.18 -5.11 -19.05
CA LYS A 143 0.30 -4.14 -19.71
C LYS A 143 0.03 -2.92 -18.83
N TYR A 144 -0.13 -3.11 -17.52
CA TYR A 144 -0.52 -2.10 -16.53
C TYR A 144 0.38 -2.17 -15.29
N PRO A 145 1.62 -1.64 -15.35
CA PRO A 145 2.58 -1.71 -14.26
C PRO A 145 2.12 -0.96 -13.00
N SER A 146 1.21 0.01 -13.09
CA SER A 146 0.71 0.74 -11.93
C SER A 146 -0.24 -0.07 -11.05
N LEU A 147 -0.75 -1.23 -11.51
CA LEU A 147 -1.47 -2.18 -10.67
C LEU A 147 -0.55 -2.87 -9.67
N TYR A 148 0.71 -3.04 -10.03
CA TYR A 148 1.75 -3.69 -9.24
C TYR A 148 2.99 -2.79 -9.13
N PRO A 149 2.89 -1.65 -8.43
CA PRO A 149 4.03 -0.76 -8.30
C PRO A 149 5.20 -1.51 -7.64
N GLU A 150 6.37 -1.48 -8.29
CA GLU A 150 7.54 -2.29 -7.88
C GLU A 150 8.04 -1.94 -6.47
N ASP A 151 7.81 -0.70 -6.05
CA ASP A 151 8.02 -0.22 -4.68
C ASP A 151 7.23 -1.00 -3.63
N ILE A 152 6.09 -1.57 -4.02
CA ILE A 152 5.23 -2.36 -3.13
C ILE A 152 5.78 -3.78 -2.97
N LEU A 153 6.34 -4.36 -4.04
CA LEU A 153 6.92 -5.71 -4.00
C LEU A 153 8.14 -5.78 -3.11
N GLU A 154 9.03 -4.80 -3.19
CA GLU A 154 10.22 -4.74 -2.33
C GLU A 154 9.83 -4.62 -0.85
N TYR A 155 8.81 -3.82 -0.53
CA TYR A 155 8.27 -3.70 0.82
C TYR A 155 7.60 -4.99 1.30
N TYR A 156 6.78 -5.63 0.46
CA TYR A 156 6.05 -6.84 0.84
C TYR A 156 6.97 -8.04 1.04
N TYR A 157 7.95 -8.25 0.16
CA TYR A 157 8.93 -9.33 0.34
C TYR A 157 9.92 -9.06 1.48
N SER A 158 10.23 -7.80 1.79
CA SER A 158 11.04 -7.48 2.97
C SER A 158 10.26 -7.64 4.28
N SER A 159 8.94 -7.48 4.27
CA SER A 159 8.08 -7.68 5.45
C SER A 159 7.64 -9.14 5.65
N GLU A 160 7.40 -9.92 4.60
CA GLU A 160 7.12 -11.37 4.70
C GLU A 160 8.33 -12.19 5.17
N ASN A 161 9.57 -11.74 4.90
CA ASN A 161 10.78 -12.35 5.47
C ASN A 161 10.86 -12.27 7.01
N ILE A 162 9.98 -11.49 7.66
CA ILE A 162 9.88 -11.41 9.13
C ILE A 162 8.89 -12.46 9.67
N TYR A 163 7.96 -12.97 8.85
CA TYR A 163 6.89 -13.88 9.26
C TYR A 163 7.03 -15.31 8.68
N ALA A 164 8.00 -15.56 7.80
CA ALA A 164 8.26 -16.89 7.21
C ALA A 164 9.22 -17.78 8.03
N GLN A 165 9.35 -17.56 9.34
CA GLN A 165 10.05 -18.46 10.27
C GLN A 165 9.14 -18.81 11.44
N ASP A 166 8.03 -19.48 11.16
CA ASP A 166 7.41 -20.35 12.15
C ASP A 166 6.89 -21.58 11.40
N ASP A 167 7.30 -22.75 11.89
CA ASP A 167 6.89 -24.10 11.46
C ASP A 167 7.70 -24.75 10.32
N ASP A 168 8.94 -25.18 10.62
CA ASP A 168 9.30 -26.61 10.58
C ASP A 168 10.71 -26.85 11.17
N SER A 169 10.82 -27.85 12.04
CA SER A 169 12.05 -28.52 12.53
C SER A 169 13.36 -27.72 12.66
N LEU A 170 13.79 -27.50 13.92
CA LEU A 170 15.14 -27.10 14.29
C LEU A 170 16.20 -28.13 13.83
N GLU A 171 16.73 -27.96 12.61
CA GLU A 171 18.10 -28.38 12.30
C GLU A 171 18.99 -27.16 12.26
N VAL A 172 19.62 -26.89 13.41
CA VAL A 172 20.68 -25.89 13.55
C VAL A 172 21.86 -26.33 12.69
N LYS A 173 21.94 -25.82 11.45
CA LYS A 173 23.21 -25.78 10.75
C LYS A 173 24.08 -24.77 11.45
N ASN A 174 25.12 -25.29 12.13
CA ASN A 174 26.22 -24.51 12.71
C ASN A 174 26.73 -23.52 11.67
N MET A 175 26.31 -22.26 11.79
CA MET A 175 26.89 -21.15 11.04
C MET A 175 28.13 -20.70 11.81
N ASP A 176 29.25 -20.69 11.10
CA ASP A 176 30.57 -20.41 11.65
C ASP A 176 30.65 -18.93 12.10
N TYR A 177 30.70 -18.71 13.42
CA TYR A 177 30.60 -17.40 14.06
C TYR A 177 31.87 -16.53 13.95
N GLU A 178 32.93 -17.02 13.29
CA GLU A 178 34.23 -16.33 13.26
C GLU A 178 34.35 -15.21 12.22
N SER A 179 33.32 -14.92 11.42
CA SER A 179 33.44 -13.98 10.28
C SER A 179 32.47 -12.78 10.28
N MET A 180 31.74 -12.51 11.36
CA MET A 180 30.98 -11.25 11.47
C MET A 180 31.88 -10.11 11.98
N PRO A 181 32.00 -8.98 11.25
CA PRO A 181 32.70 -7.80 11.75
C PRO A 181 31.96 -7.21 12.96
N PHE A 182 32.69 -7.09 14.07
CA PHE A 182 32.24 -6.71 15.42
C PHE A 182 31.90 -5.21 15.61
N GLU A 183 31.49 -4.51 14.56
CA GLU A 183 31.25 -3.06 14.64
C GLU A 183 29.80 -2.72 14.25
N LEU A 184 29.05 -2.23 15.23
CA LEU A 184 27.77 -1.57 15.00
C LEU A 184 28.00 -0.35 14.12
N THR A 185 27.28 -0.30 13.01
CA THR A 185 27.35 0.86 12.12
C THR A 185 26.75 2.09 12.79
N GLU A 186 27.24 3.27 12.41
CA GLU A 186 26.74 4.55 12.93
C GLU A 186 25.22 4.69 12.74
N ALA A 187 24.68 4.14 11.65
CA ALA A 187 23.24 4.09 11.37
C ALA A 187 22.45 3.27 12.39
N GLN A 188 22.97 2.11 12.81
CA GLN A 188 22.37 1.27 13.84
C GLN A 188 22.46 1.92 15.22
N SER A 189 23.57 2.62 15.47
CA SER A 189 23.78 3.42 16.68
C SER A 189 22.76 4.56 16.77
N LEU A 190 22.55 5.28 15.67
CA LEU A 190 21.61 6.40 15.56
C LEU A 190 20.14 5.94 15.68
N ALA A 191 19.80 4.79 15.08
CA ALA A 191 18.47 4.20 15.19
C ALA A 191 18.14 3.82 16.64
N THR A 192 19.11 3.24 17.35
CA THR A 192 18.98 2.88 18.76
C THR A 192 18.81 4.13 19.63
N LEU A 193 19.57 5.19 19.37
CA LEU A 193 19.49 6.48 20.08
C LEU A 193 18.15 7.20 19.84
N ASN A 194 17.68 7.24 18.60
CA ASN A 194 16.40 7.86 18.25
C ASN A 194 15.22 7.15 18.92
N PHE A 195 15.28 5.82 18.99
CA PHE A 195 14.27 5.03 19.69
C PHE A 195 14.27 5.28 21.20
N LEU A 196 15.45 5.37 21.83
CA LEU A 196 15.58 5.73 23.26
C LEU A 196 15.07 7.14 23.56
N LEU A 197 15.21 8.07 22.62
CA LEU A 197 14.68 9.44 22.74
C LEU A 197 13.14 9.48 22.59
N GLN A 198 12.58 8.70 21.66
CA GLN A 198 11.13 8.61 21.42
C GLN A 198 10.37 7.95 22.58
N THR A 199 11.04 7.11 23.37
CA THR A 199 10.43 6.37 24.49
C THR A 199 10.53 7.10 25.84
N LYS A 200 11.14 8.30 25.89
CA LYS A 200 11.39 9.05 27.12
C LYS A 200 10.16 9.75 27.71
N ASP A 201 9.13 10.05 26.91
CA ASP A 201 7.97 10.88 27.32
C ASP A 201 6.60 10.26 26.96
N LEU A 202 6.29 9.05 27.47
CA LEU A 202 4.98 8.44 27.24
C LEU A 202 4.41 7.83 28.53
N GLY A 203 3.38 8.49 29.08
CA GLY A 203 2.79 8.25 30.40
C GLY A 203 1.40 7.60 30.38
N SER A 204 1.26 6.34 29.96
CA SER A 204 0.06 5.54 30.23
C SER A 204 0.39 4.06 30.52
N ILE A 205 -0.51 3.37 31.23
CA ILE A 205 -0.32 2.03 31.80
C ILE A 205 -0.22 0.92 30.72
N GLU A 206 -0.93 1.06 29.60
CA GLU A 206 -0.81 0.14 28.46
C GLU A 206 0.58 0.23 27.80
N LEU A 207 1.12 1.45 27.75
CA LEU A 207 2.48 1.71 27.27
C LEU A 207 3.57 1.28 28.26
N ALA A 208 3.25 1.11 29.55
CA ALA A 208 4.16 0.52 30.53
C ALA A 208 4.39 -0.98 30.28
N ASN A 209 3.40 -1.69 29.70
CA ASN A 209 3.56 -3.08 29.28
C ASN A 209 4.39 -3.18 27.99
N ALA A 210 4.14 -2.34 26.99
CA ALA A 210 4.99 -2.23 25.80
C ALA A 210 6.43 -1.83 26.16
N LYS A 211 6.61 -0.94 27.15
CA LYS A 211 7.91 -0.59 27.73
C LYS A 211 8.58 -1.78 28.42
N ARG A 212 7.82 -2.62 29.14
CA ARG A 212 8.36 -3.81 29.83
C ARG A 212 8.84 -4.87 28.81
N GLU A 213 8.09 -5.05 27.73
CA GLU A 213 8.41 -5.96 26.63
C GLU A 213 9.63 -5.48 25.83
N ALA A 214 9.67 -4.18 25.50
CA ALA A 214 10.82 -3.55 24.86
C ALA A 214 12.09 -3.59 25.73
N ILE A 215 11.97 -3.37 27.05
CA ILE A 215 13.09 -3.50 28.01
C ILE A 215 13.59 -4.96 28.10
N GLN A 216 12.72 -5.96 27.95
CA GLN A 216 13.14 -7.37 27.90
C GLN A 216 13.91 -7.69 26.62
N ASN A 217 13.48 -7.16 25.47
CA ASN A 217 14.20 -7.29 24.19
C ASN A 217 15.54 -6.55 24.20
N ILE A 218 15.62 -5.39 24.85
CA ILE A 218 16.90 -4.69 25.03
C ILE A 218 17.81 -5.48 25.98
N ASN A 219 17.26 -6.04 27.06
CA ASN A 219 18.05 -6.87 27.98
C ASN A 219 18.52 -8.19 27.37
N SER A 220 17.81 -8.77 26.40
CA SER A 220 18.30 -9.98 25.69
C SER A 220 19.48 -9.67 24.78
N ILE A 221 19.51 -8.47 24.19
CA ILE A 221 20.62 -7.97 23.36
C ILE A 221 21.81 -7.51 24.23
N LEU A 222 21.54 -6.85 25.37
CA LEU A 222 22.57 -6.27 26.23
C LEU A 222 23.11 -7.22 27.30
N ARG A 223 22.36 -8.25 27.73
CA ARG A 223 22.85 -9.24 28.71
C ARG A 223 24.16 -9.91 28.28
N PRO A 224 24.35 -10.36 27.03
CA PRO A 224 25.61 -10.91 26.55
C PRO A 224 26.79 -9.94 26.67
N TRP A 225 26.54 -8.64 26.51
CA TRP A 225 27.55 -7.58 26.66
C TRP A 225 27.83 -7.23 28.14
N ALA A 226 26.80 -7.22 28.99
CA ALA A 226 26.89 -6.82 30.39
C ALA A 226 27.35 -7.93 31.33
N SER A 227 27.17 -9.21 30.96
CA SER A 227 27.56 -10.35 31.81
C SER A 227 29.05 -10.68 31.76
N GLY A 228 29.85 -10.00 30.91
CA GLY A 228 31.31 -9.99 31.00
C GLY A 228 31.92 -11.34 31.35
N THR A 229 31.51 -12.41 30.67
CA THR A 229 32.24 -13.68 30.71
C THR A 229 33.12 -13.69 29.48
N MET A 230 34.40 -13.41 29.76
CA MET A 230 35.55 -13.81 28.95
C MET A 230 35.37 -15.21 28.35
#